data_AF-A0A6I3E4F6-F1
#
_entry.id   AF-A0A6I3E4F6-F1
#
_cell.length_a   1.000
_cell.length_b   1.000
_cell.length_c   1.000
_cell.angle_alpha   90.00
_cell.angle_beta   90.00
_cell.angle_gamma   90.00
#
_symmetry.space_group_name_H-M   'P 1'
#
loop_
_entity.id
_entity.type
_entity.pdbx_description
1 polymer ?
#
loop_
_entity_poly.entity_id
_entity_poly.type
_entity_poly.pdbx_seq_one_letter_code
_entity_poly.pdbx_strand_id
1 'polypeptide(L)'
;SSANGQRADIAAKISAEVVELYEKIKKTGDGIGAARLIEGKCDGCHLSINAVELSKIKETAADEIVRCEECRRILVRPKGF
;
A
#
# COMPACT_ATOMS: atom_id res chain seq x y z
N SER A 1 7.95 -6.66 -24.11
CA SER A 1 8.51 -5.90 -22.98
C SER A 1 8.88 -6.85 -21.86
N SER A 2 10.07 -6.74 -21.27
CA SER A 2 10.44 -7.54 -20.10
C SER A 2 9.70 -7.01 -18.86
N ALA A 3 9.50 -7.86 -17.84
CA ALA A 3 8.86 -7.45 -16.59
C ALA A 3 9.56 -6.25 -15.93
N ASN A 4 10.89 -6.14 -16.08
CA ASN A 4 11.65 -5.02 -15.54
C ASN A 4 11.43 -3.71 -16.31
N GLY A 5 11.27 -3.77 -17.64
CA GLY A 5 10.95 -2.60 -18.46
C GLY A 5 9.55 -2.05 -18.14
N GLN A 6 8.55 -2.93 -18.05
CA GLN A 6 7.18 -2.53 -17.67
C GLN A 6 7.12 -1.90 -16.28
N ARG A 7 7.92 -2.40 -15.33
CA ARG A 7 8.03 -1.82 -13.99
C ARG A 7 8.57 -0.39 -14.04
N ALA A 8 9.63 -0.14 -14.82
CA ALA A 8 10.21 1.19 -14.96
C ALA A 8 9.21 2.18 -15.57
N ASP A 9 8.50 1.77 -16.63
CA ASP A 9 7.49 2.60 -17.30
C ASP A 9 6.31 3.00 -16.38
N ILE A 10 5.90 2.09 -15.49
CA ILE A 10 4.85 2.36 -14.49
C ILE A 10 5.39 3.25 -13.38
N ALA A 11 6.59 2.96 -12.86
CA ALA A 11 7.20 3.74 -11.78
C ALA A 11 7.41 5.21 -12.19
N ALA A 12 7.73 5.48 -13.46
CA ALA A 12 7.85 6.84 -14.00
C ALA A 12 6.56 7.67 -13.95
N LYS A 13 5.40 7.03 -13.74
CA LYS A 13 4.08 7.68 -13.63
C LYS A 13 3.63 7.89 -12.18
N ILE A 14 4.44 7.47 -11.21
CA ILE A 14 4.15 7.55 -9.77
C ILE A 14 5.14 8.55 -9.16
N SER A 15 4.73 9.28 -8.12
CA SER A 15 5.65 10.14 -7.38
C SER A 15 6.88 9.37 -6.90
N ALA A 16 8.06 9.95 -7.07
CA ALA A 16 9.33 9.34 -6.66
C ALA A 16 9.33 8.99 -5.17
N GLU A 17 8.75 9.83 -4.31
CA GLU A 17 8.66 9.60 -2.87
C GLU A 17 7.84 8.34 -2.53
N VAL A 18 6.76 8.09 -3.29
CA VAL A 18 5.93 6.89 -3.11
C VAL A 18 6.68 5.64 -3.58
N VAL A 19 7.42 5.74 -4.69
CA VAL A 19 8.27 4.64 -5.18
C VAL A 19 9.36 4.32 -4.16
N GLU A 20 10.04 5.32 -3.61
CA GLU A 20 11.07 5.15 -2.58
C GLU A 20 10.52 4.51 -1.31
N LEU A 21 9.35 4.95 -0.84
CA LEU A 21 8.66 4.34 0.29
C LEU A 21 8.34 2.87 0.02
N TYR A 22 7.77 2.56 -1.15
CA TYR A 22 7.47 1.19 -1.55
C TYR A 22 8.73 0.32 -1.56
N GLU A 23 9.83 0.77 -2.17
CA GLU A 23 11.09 0.01 -2.20
C GLU A 23 11.66 -0.18 -0.79
N LYS A 24 11.58 0.83 0.08
CA LYS A 24 12.05 0.74 1.47
C LYS A 24 11.29 -0.35 2.23
N ILE A 25 9.95 -0.34 2.15
CA ILE A 25 9.12 -1.36 2.80
C ILE A 25 9.37 -2.73 2.17
N LYS A 26 9.47 -2.80 0.84
CA LYS A 26 9.70 -4.04 0.10
C LYS A 26 10.96 -4.76 0.56
N LYS A 27 12.05 -4.01 0.81
CA LYS A 27 13.33 -4.55 1.30
C LYS A 27 13.20 -5.24 2.65
N THR A 28 12.33 -4.76 3.54
CA THR A 28 12.14 -5.31 4.89
C THR A 28 10.89 -6.18 5.04
N GLY A 29 10.01 -6.22 4.03
CA GLY A 29 8.68 -6.83 4.07
C GLY A 29 8.52 -8.04 3.16
N ASP A 30 9.54 -8.89 3.08
CA ASP A 30 9.58 -10.13 2.29
C ASP A 30 9.33 -9.91 0.79
N GLY A 31 9.84 -8.80 0.25
CA GLY A 31 9.65 -8.47 -1.17
C GLY A 31 8.28 -7.85 -1.49
N ILE A 32 7.48 -7.50 -0.48
CA ILE A 32 6.14 -6.90 -0.64
C ILE A 32 6.09 -5.52 0.04
N GLY A 33 6.04 -4.45 -0.76
CA GLY A 33 5.94 -3.06 -0.27
C GLY A 33 4.52 -2.53 -0.04
N ALA A 34 3.51 -3.17 -0.64
CA ALA A 34 2.12 -2.76 -0.57
C ALA A 34 1.19 -3.99 -0.51
N ALA A 35 0.05 -3.84 0.17
CA ALA A 35 -0.98 -4.86 0.32
C ALA A 35 -2.36 -4.25 0.10
N ARG A 36 -3.32 -5.05 -0.35
CA ARG A 36 -4.70 -4.58 -0.51
C ARG A 36 -5.38 -4.46 0.85
N LEU A 37 -6.24 -3.45 1.00
CA LEU A 37 -7.24 -3.41 2.05
C LEU A 37 -8.53 -4.04 1.52
N ILE A 38 -8.89 -5.20 2.03
CA ILE A 38 -10.06 -5.98 1.58
C ILE A 38 -10.85 -6.45 2.78
N GLU A 39 -12.16 -6.15 2.80
CA GLU A 39 -13.07 -6.53 3.90
C GLU A 39 -12.57 -6.09 5.28
N GLY A 40 -11.97 -4.90 5.36
CA GLY A 40 -11.39 -4.37 6.61
C GLY A 40 -10.13 -5.11 7.08
N LYS A 41 -9.47 -5.87 6.21
CA LYS A 41 -8.23 -6.62 6.51
C LYS A 41 -7.09 -6.19 5.60
N CYS A 42 -5.88 -6.25 6.13
CA CYS A 42 -4.66 -6.15 5.34
C CYS A 42 -4.38 -7.51 4.68
N ASP A 43 -4.38 -7.57 3.35
CA ASP A 43 -4.09 -8.80 2.60
C ASP A 43 -2.61 -9.22 2.65
N GLY A 44 -1.77 -8.44 3.34
CA GLY A 44 -0.35 -8.73 3.52
C GLY A 44 -0.03 -9.45 4.84
N CYS A 45 -0.65 -9.05 5.95
CA CYS A 45 -0.48 -9.73 7.25
C CYS A 45 -1.71 -10.53 7.67
N HIS A 46 -2.81 -10.44 6.91
CA HIS A 46 -4.09 -11.10 7.15
C HIS A 46 -4.80 -10.72 8.46
N LEU A 47 -4.32 -9.66 9.14
CA LEU A 47 -4.95 -9.13 10.34
C LEU A 47 -6.06 -8.13 9.97
N SER A 48 -7.11 -8.11 10.80
CA SER A 48 -8.19 -7.13 10.73
C SER A 48 -7.70 -5.77 11.18
N ILE A 49 -8.06 -4.74 10.43
CA ILE A 49 -7.92 -3.35 10.85
C ILE A 49 -8.99 -3.06 11.89
N ASN A 50 -8.60 -2.49 13.02
CA ASN A 50 -9.55 -2.16 14.07
C ASN A 50 -10.54 -1.07 13.60
N ALA A 51 -11.72 -0.98 14.24
CA ALA A 51 -12.79 -0.10 13.78
C ALA A 51 -12.41 1.39 13.79
N VAL A 52 -11.61 1.85 14.76
CA VAL A 52 -11.16 3.24 14.85
C VAL A 52 -10.25 3.59 13.68
N GLU A 53 -9.26 2.74 13.41
CA GLU A 53 -8.34 2.93 12.31
C GLU A 53 -9.07 2.81 10.96
N LEU A 54 -9.99 1.87 10.82
CA LEU A 54 -10.80 1.74 9.60
C LEU A 54 -11.61 3.01 9.32
N SER A 55 -12.18 3.66 10.35
CA SER A 55 -12.86 4.95 10.20
C SER A 55 -11.92 6.07 9.75
N LYS A 56 -10.73 6.17 10.35
CA LYS A 56 -9.72 7.15 9.92
C LYS A 56 -9.29 6.94 8.47
N ILE A 57 -9.07 5.69 8.05
CA ILE A 57 -8.67 5.37 6.67
C ILE A 57 -9.75 5.77 5.65
N LYS A 58 -11.03 5.68 6.02
CA LYS A 58 -12.16 6.14 5.20
C LYS A 58 -12.23 7.66 5.08
N GLU A 59 -11.88 8.38 6.13
CA GLU A 59 -11.87 9.85 6.15
C GLU A 59 -10.61 10.44 5.52
N THR A 60 -9.56 9.63 5.37
CA THR A 60 -8.27 10.03 4.79
C THR A 60 -8.44 10.34 3.29
N ALA A 61 -7.86 11.45 2.82
CA ALA A 61 -7.95 11.87 1.42
C ALA A 61 -7.44 10.77 0.46
N ALA A 62 -8.04 10.62 -0.73
CA ALA A 62 -7.76 9.49 -1.63
C ALA A 62 -6.31 9.39 -2.11
N ASP A 63 -5.60 10.52 -2.17
CA ASP A 63 -4.20 10.67 -2.55
C ASP A 63 -3.22 10.53 -1.38
N GLU A 64 -3.71 10.52 -0.14
CA GLU A 64 -2.89 10.33 1.04
C GLU A 64 -2.53 8.85 1.25
N ILE A 65 -1.27 8.61 1.63
CA ILE A 65 -0.71 7.26 1.79
C ILE A 65 -1.04 6.72 3.19
N VAL A 66 -1.81 5.64 3.23
CA VAL A 66 -2.10 4.87 4.45
C VAL A 66 -1.18 3.67 4.56
N ARG A 67 -0.75 3.33 5.78
CA ARG A 67 0.06 2.13 6.07
C ARG A 67 -0.62 1.26 7.12
N CYS A 68 -0.48 -0.06 6.98
CA CYS A 68 -0.92 -1.00 8.00
C CYS A 68 -0.12 -0.78 9.30
N GLU A 69 -0.79 -0.65 10.44
CA GLU A 69 -0.13 -0.47 11.74
C GLU A 69 0.73 -1.69 12.10
N GLU A 70 0.29 -2.89 11.74
CA GLU A 70 0.94 -4.16 12.07
C GLU A 70 2.17 -4.44 11.21
N CYS A 71 2.01 -4.45 9.87
CA CYS A 71 3.07 -4.88 8.95
C CYS A 71 3.70 -3.74 8.15
N ARG A 72 3.30 -2.49 8.40
CA ARG A 72 3.85 -1.26 7.80
C ARG A 72 3.77 -1.11 6.29
N ARG A 73 3.21 -2.09 5.58
CA ARG A 73 2.96 -2.05 4.13
C ARG A 73 1.99 -0.93 3.77
N ILE A 74 2.19 -0.33 2.60
CA ILE A 74 1.22 0.62 2.01
C ILE A 74 -0.09 -0.12 1.81
N LEU A 75 -1.20 0.41 2.33
CA LEU A 75 -2.52 -0.14 2.10
C LEU A 75 -3.12 0.45 0.83
N VAL A 76 -3.34 -0.41 -0.17
CA VAL A 76 -4.04 -0.06 -1.40
C VAL A 76 -5.54 -0.12 -1.11
N ARG A 77 -6.17 1.05 -1.10
CA ARG A 77 -7.61 1.21 -0.90
C ARG A 77 -8.35 0.97 -2.23
N PRO A 78 -9.41 0.12 -2.27
CA PRO A 78 -10.20 -0.06 -3.48
C PRO A 78 -10.90 1.23 -3.88
N LYS A 79 -11.33 1.33 -5.15
CA LYS A 79 -12.14 2.48 -5.58
C LYS A 79 -13.45 2.53 -4.79
N GLY A 80 -13.79 3.70 -4.27
CA GLY A 80 -14.99 3.89 -3.45
C GLY A 80 -14.87 3.37 -2.01
N PHE A 81 -13.63 3.15 -1.54
CA PHE A 81 -13.34 2.86 -0.14
C PHE A 81 -13.71 4.03 0.79
#